data_AF-A0A1E4THL9-F1
#
_entry.id   AF-A0A1E4THL9-F1
#
_cell.length_a   1.000
_cell.length_b   1.000
_cell.length_c   1.000
_cell.angle_alpha   90.00
_cell.angle_beta   90.00
_cell.angle_gamma   90.00
#
_symmetry.space_group_name_H-M   'P 1'
#
loop_
_entity.id
_entity.type
_entity.pdbx_description
1 polymer ?
#
loop_
_entity_poly.entity_id
_entity_poly.type
_entity_poly.pdbx_seq_one_letter_code
_entity_poly.pdbx_strand_id
1 'polypeptide(L)'
;MFDVTSRITYKNVPNWHRDLVRVCENIPIVLCGNKVDVKERKVKAKTITFHRKKNLQYYDISAKSNYNFEKPFLWLARKISGKSNLEFVASPALAPPEAAVDANLMKQYEQEMDQAQAMPLPDEDDVDL
;
A
#
# COMPACT_ATOMS: atom_id res chain seq x y z
N MET A 1 -3.56 -4.22 5.79
CA MET A 1 -4.01 -2.88 5.32
C MET A 1 -3.92 -1.92 6.49
N PHE A 2 -3.67 -0.63 6.24
CA PHE A 2 -3.75 0.44 7.24
C PHE A 2 -4.43 1.69 6.65
N ASP A 3 -4.74 2.66 7.50
CA ASP A 3 -5.36 3.93 7.13
C ASP A 3 -4.33 5.07 7.17
N VAL A 4 -4.14 5.76 6.04
CA VAL A 4 -3.15 6.84 5.94
C VAL A 4 -3.51 8.07 6.79
N THR A 5 -4.76 8.19 7.24
CA THR A 5 -5.21 9.25 8.15
C THR A 5 -5.03 8.89 9.62
N SER A 6 -4.54 7.67 9.93
CA SER A 6 -4.44 7.17 11.31
C SER A 6 -3.11 6.45 11.57
N ARG A 7 -2.17 7.16 12.23
CA ARG A 7 -0.82 6.63 12.53
C ARG A 7 -0.83 5.32 13.31
N ILE A 8 -1.78 5.16 14.23
CA ILE A 8 -1.88 3.94 15.05
C ILE A 8 -2.13 2.69 14.19
N THR A 9 -2.86 2.82 13.09
CA THR A 9 -3.13 1.68 12.20
C THR A 9 -1.86 1.21 11.50
N TYR A 10 -0.96 2.14 11.12
CA TYR A 10 0.34 1.81 10.55
C TYR A 10 1.27 1.20 11.60
N LYS A 11 1.31 1.75 12.83
CA LYS A 11 2.09 1.19 13.95
C LYS A 11 1.73 -0.27 14.26
N ASN A 12 0.49 -0.68 14.00
CA ASN A 12 0.04 -2.06 14.20
C ASN A 12 0.35 -3.03 13.05
N VAL A 13 0.80 -2.54 11.88
CA VAL A 13 1.12 -3.40 10.72
C VAL A 13 2.12 -4.53 11.04
N PRO A 14 3.21 -4.30 11.80
CA PRO A 14 4.14 -5.37 12.17
C PRO A 14 3.48 -6.50 12.96
N ASN A 15 2.53 -6.18 13.85
CA ASN A 15 1.80 -7.17 14.64
C ASN A 15 0.94 -8.06 13.73
N TRP A 16 0.15 -7.44 12.83
CA TRP A 16 -0.65 -8.17 11.86
C TRP A 16 0.18 -9.05 10.95
N HIS A 17 1.32 -8.54 10.47
CA HIS A 17 2.24 -9.33 9.66
C HIS A 17 2.80 -10.52 10.44
N ARG A 18 3.29 -10.30 11.67
CA ARG A 18 3.81 -11.37 12.54
C ARG A 18 2.78 -12.48 12.75
N ASP A 19 1.55 -12.11 13.08
CA ASP A 19 0.50 -13.08 13.39
C ASP A 19 0.09 -13.86 12.13
N LEU A 20 0.09 -13.21 10.95
CA LEU A 20 -0.15 -13.86 9.66
C LEU A 20 0.95 -14.87 9.30
N VAL A 21 2.22 -14.45 9.31
CA VAL A 21 3.35 -15.32 8.88
C VAL A 21 3.62 -16.46 9.85
N ARG A 22 3.16 -16.34 11.11
CA ARG A 22 3.20 -17.43 12.09
C ARG A 22 2.36 -18.65 11.67
N VAL A 23 1.30 -18.43 10.89
CA VAL A 23 0.38 -19.48 10.45
C VAL A 23 0.62 -19.83 8.98
N CYS A 24 0.84 -18.82 8.13
CA CYS A 24 1.03 -18.96 6.70
C CYS A 24 2.43 -18.48 6.30
N GLU A 25 3.38 -19.40 6.21
CA GLU A 25 4.74 -19.08 5.80
C GLU A 25 4.83 -18.87 4.27
N ASN A 26 5.72 -17.95 3.84
CA ASN A 26 6.11 -17.73 2.43
C ASN A 26 4.98 -17.40 1.43
N ILE A 27 3.86 -16.85 1.90
CA ILE A 27 2.79 -16.37 1.01
C ILE A 27 3.09 -14.97 0.46
N PRO A 28 2.67 -14.63 -0.78
CA PRO A 28 2.78 -13.26 -1.29
C PRO A 28 1.83 -12.33 -0.53
N ILE A 29 2.37 -11.21 -0.02
CA ILE A 29 1.61 -10.23 0.78
C ILE A 29 1.75 -8.84 0.16
N VAL A 30 0.64 -8.10 0.13
CA VAL A 30 0.59 -6.69 -0.28
C VAL A 30 0.16 -5.82 0.90
N LEU A 31 0.96 -4.79 1.18
CA LEU A 31 0.61 -3.73 2.12
C LEU A 31 -0.14 -2.62 1.40
N CYS A 32 -1.36 -2.32 1.84
CA CYS A 32 -2.17 -1.24 1.28
C CYS A 32 -2.36 -0.12 2.30
N GLY A 33 -2.05 1.12 1.90
CA GLY A 33 -2.41 2.34 2.62
C GLY A 33 -3.71 2.92 2.06
N ASN A 34 -4.80 2.81 2.81
CA ASN A 34 -6.14 3.22 2.38
C ASN A 34 -6.45 4.68 2.77
N LYS A 35 -7.47 5.27 2.12
CA LYS A 35 -7.99 6.64 2.31
C LYS A 35 -7.10 7.77 1.79
N VAL A 36 -6.36 7.52 0.71
CA VAL A 36 -5.50 8.55 0.11
C VAL A 36 -6.27 9.73 -0.49
N ASP A 37 -7.58 9.57 -0.70
CA ASP A 37 -8.49 10.67 -1.08
C ASP A 37 -8.64 11.75 0.01
N VAL A 38 -8.29 11.45 1.26
CA VAL A 38 -8.34 12.41 2.36
C VAL A 38 -7.06 13.25 2.37
N LYS A 39 -7.21 14.57 2.14
CA LYS A 39 -6.09 15.53 2.08
C LYS A 39 -5.21 15.51 3.33
N GLU A 40 -5.80 15.33 4.51
CA GLU A 40 -5.08 15.29 5.79
C GLU A 40 -4.39 13.93 6.05
N ARG A 41 -3.48 13.57 5.15
CA ARG A 41 -2.66 12.35 5.26
C ARG A 41 -1.68 12.48 6.44
N LYS A 42 -1.83 11.61 7.46
CA LYS A 42 -0.99 11.59 8.67
C LYS A 42 0.20 10.63 8.59
N VAL A 43 0.11 9.60 7.75
CA VAL A 43 1.18 8.63 7.47
C VAL A 43 1.76 8.96 6.09
N LYS A 44 2.96 9.55 6.05
CA LYS A 44 3.60 10.04 4.82
C LYS A 44 4.46 8.96 4.17
N ALA A 45 4.73 9.08 2.87
CA ALA A 45 5.55 8.13 2.09
C ALA A 45 6.85 7.73 2.80
N LYS A 46 7.60 8.71 3.32
CA LYS A 46 8.86 8.51 4.03
C LYS A 46 8.75 7.61 5.28
N THR A 47 7.59 7.61 5.95
CA THR A 47 7.36 6.79 7.15
C THR A 47 6.98 5.34 6.82
N ILE A 48 6.60 5.07 5.58
CA ILE A 48 6.10 3.76 5.14
C ILE A 48 7.28 2.91 4.69
N THR A 49 8.05 2.39 5.64
CA THR A 49 9.27 1.60 5.38
C THR A 49 9.08 0.10 5.58
N PHE A 50 8.00 -0.34 6.25
CA PHE A 50 7.81 -1.75 6.64
C PHE A 50 7.81 -2.70 5.44
N HIS A 51 7.21 -2.28 4.33
CA HIS A 51 7.16 -3.08 3.11
C HIS A 51 8.56 -3.39 2.55
N ARG A 52 9.50 -2.44 2.62
CA ARG A 52 10.90 -2.65 2.21
C ARG A 52 11.62 -3.61 3.17
N LYS A 53 11.41 -3.47 4.48
CA LYS A 53 11.99 -4.34 5.51
C LYS A 53 11.56 -5.80 5.39
N LYS A 54 10.33 -6.05 4.91
CA LYS A 54 9.76 -7.40 4.76
C LYS A 54 9.60 -7.85 3.30
N ASN A 55 10.17 -7.11 2.35
CA ASN A 55 10.06 -7.38 0.91
C ASN A 55 8.61 -7.59 0.42
N LEU A 56 7.71 -6.72 0.89
CA LEU A 56 6.29 -6.70 0.53
C LEU A 56 6.05 -5.65 -0.54
N GLN A 57 5.06 -5.89 -1.39
CA GLN A 57 4.57 -4.86 -2.29
C GLN A 57 3.74 -3.83 -1.53
N TYR A 58 3.88 -2.55 -1.86
CA TYR A 58 3.06 -1.47 -1.31
C TYR A 58 2.23 -0.79 -2.40
N TYR A 59 0.98 -0.44 -2.06
CA TYR A 59 0.14 0.44 -2.87
C TYR A 59 -0.65 1.43 -2.00
N ASP A 60 -0.68 2.68 -2.45
CA ASP A 60 -1.67 3.67 -2.04
C ASP A 60 -3.01 3.36 -2.73
N ILE A 61 -4.07 3.22 -1.95
CA ILE A 61 -5.42 2.91 -2.45
C ILE A 61 -6.47 3.84 -1.84
N SER A 62 -7.60 3.99 -2.51
CA SER A 62 -8.82 4.51 -1.89
C SER A 62 -10.01 3.67 -2.31
N ALA A 63 -10.63 3.03 -1.33
CA ALA A 63 -11.88 2.32 -1.53
C ALA A 63 -13.04 3.28 -1.90
N LYS A 64 -12.99 4.53 -1.46
CA LYS A 64 -14.06 5.52 -1.70
C LYS A 64 -14.12 5.98 -3.16
N SER A 65 -12.96 6.08 -3.80
CA SER A 65 -12.83 6.59 -5.15
C SER A 65 -12.40 5.54 -6.18
N ASN A 66 -12.28 4.28 -5.75
CA ASN A 66 -11.72 3.18 -6.53
C ASN A 66 -10.27 3.39 -7.00
N TYR A 67 -9.53 4.34 -6.41
CA TYR A 67 -8.14 4.60 -6.79
C TYR A 67 -7.23 3.39 -6.49
N ASN A 68 -6.50 2.92 -7.51
CA ASN A 68 -5.57 1.77 -7.47
C ASN A 68 -6.17 0.47 -6.91
N PHE A 69 -7.49 0.33 -6.85
CA PHE A 69 -8.17 -0.82 -6.23
C PHE A 69 -7.71 -2.16 -6.83
N GLU A 70 -7.45 -2.21 -8.13
CA GLU A 70 -7.06 -3.42 -8.84
C GLU A 70 -5.58 -3.82 -8.65
N LYS A 71 -4.70 -2.86 -8.34
CA LYS A 71 -3.23 -3.09 -8.30
C LYS A 71 -2.81 -4.19 -7.30
N PRO A 72 -3.33 -4.23 -6.06
CA PRO A 72 -3.03 -5.32 -5.12
C PRO A 72 -3.40 -6.70 -5.67
N PHE A 73 -4.59 -6.82 -6.26
CA PHE A 73 -5.08 -8.08 -6.80
C PHE A 73 -4.27 -8.52 -8.03
N LEU A 74 -3.95 -7.58 -8.92
CA LEU A 74 -3.17 -7.86 -10.12
C LEU A 74 -1.76 -8.35 -9.76
N TRP A 75 -1.11 -7.69 -8.80
CA TRP A 75 0.22 -8.12 -8.33
C TRP A 75 0.18 -9.50 -7.70
N LEU A 76 -0.82 -9.77 -6.85
CA LEU A 76 -1.02 -11.09 -6.24
C LEU A 76 -1.28 -12.16 -7.31
N ALA A 77 -2.14 -11.88 -8.28
CA ALA A 77 -2.42 -12.79 -9.39
C ALA A 77 -1.15 -13.13 -10.17
N ARG A 78 -0.34 -12.13 -10.53
CA ARG A 78 0.96 -12.32 -11.21
C ARG A 78 1.92 -13.19 -10.39
N LYS A 79 2.00 -12.97 -9.08
CA LYS A 79 2.88 -13.74 -8.17
C LYS A 79 2.42 -15.18 -7.99
N ILE A 80 1.13 -15.39 -7.77
CA ILE A 80 0.54 -16.73 -7.54
C ILE A 80 0.56 -17.55 -8.83
N SER A 81 0.26 -16.94 -9.98
CA SER A 81 0.23 -17.64 -11.26
C SER A 81 1.61 -17.80 -11.92
N GLY A 82 2.63 -17.10 -11.42
CA GLY A 82 3.96 -17.04 -12.04
C GLY A 82 4.01 -16.34 -13.40
N LYS A 83 2.98 -15.58 -13.78
CA LYS A 83 2.87 -14.92 -15.10
C LYS A 83 3.01 -13.42 -14.93
N SER A 84 4.16 -12.86 -15.33
CA SER A 84 4.43 -11.42 -15.20
C SER A 84 3.56 -10.55 -16.13
N ASN A 85 3.14 -11.10 -17.27
CA ASN A 85 2.30 -10.44 -18.27
C ASN A 85 0.79 -10.63 -18.04
N LEU A 86 0.37 -11.15 -16.89
CA LEU A 86 -1.06 -11.27 -16.57
C LEU A 86 -1.68 -9.87 -16.47
N GLU A 87 -2.82 -9.67 -17.12
CA GLU A 87 -3.61 -8.44 -17.10
C GLU A 87 -5.09 -8.77 -16.90
N PHE A 88 -5.82 -7.85 -16.26
CA PHE A 88 -7.26 -7.95 -16.19
C PHE A 88 -7.86 -7.41 -17.48
N VAL A 89 -8.62 -8.25 -18.18
CA VAL A 89 -9.23 -7.92 -19.48
C VAL A 89 -10.48 -7.04 -19.34
N ALA A 90 -11.03 -6.95 -18.13
CA ALA A 90 -12.20 -6.15 -17.83
C ALA A 90 -12.11 -5.63 -16.39
N SER A 91 -12.58 -4.42 -16.17
CA SER A 91 -12.78 -3.90 -14.82
C SER A 91 -13.96 -4.63 -14.17
N PRO A 92 -13.86 -5.03 -12.89
CA PRO A 92 -14.99 -5.59 -12.18
C PRO A 92 -16.12 -4.55 -12.08
N ALA A 93 -17.36 -5.02 -11.93
CA ALA A 93 -18.49 -4.15 -11.65
C ALA A 93 -18.34 -3.54 -10.24
N LEU A 94 -17.71 -2.39 -10.16
CA LEU A 94 -17.50 -1.64 -8.91
C LEU A 94 -18.71 -0.73 -8.65
N ALA A 95 -18.98 -0.50 -7.36
CA ALA A 95 -19.86 0.59 -6.98
C ALA A 95 -19.32 1.91 -7.54
N PRO A 96 -20.19 2.84 -7.97
CA PRO A 96 -19.78 4.16 -8.40
C PRO A 96 -18.92 4.83 -7.31
N PRO A 97 -17.86 5.57 -7.69
CA PRO A 97 -17.01 6.24 -6.73
C PRO A 97 -17.81 7.30 -5.96
N GLU A 98 -17.69 7.32 -4.64
CA GLU A 98 -18.35 8.27 -3.75
C GLU A 98 -17.54 9.58 -3.59
N ALA A 99 -16.32 9.62 -4.13
CA ALA A 99 -15.45 10.79 -4.11
C ALA A 99 -14.60 10.87 -5.39
N ALA A 100 -14.41 12.11 -5.87
CA ALA A 100 -13.44 12.40 -6.90
C ALA A 100 -12.03 12.40 -6.31
N VAL A 101 -11.09 11.85 -7.07
CA VAL A 101 -9.66 11.89 -6.74
C VAL A 101 -9.03 13.06 -7.45
N ASP A 102 -8.29 13.87 -6.70
CA ASP A 102 -7.44 14.90 -7.28
C ASP A 102 -6.21 14.23 -7.93
N ALA A 103 -6.19 14.23 -9.28
CA ALA A 103 -5.13 13.60 -10.06
C ALA A 103 -3.75 14.23 -9.80
N ASN A 104 -3.68 15.54 -9.53
CA ASN A 104 -2.44 16.21 -9.22
C ASN A 104 -1.89 15.77 -7.86
N LEU A 105 -2.78 15.63 -6.87
CA LEU A 105 -2.43 15.13 -5.55
C LEU A 105 -1.94 13.68 -5.60
N MET A 106 -2.59 12.81 -6.38
CA MET A 106 -2.13 11.43 -6.53
C MET A 106 -0.77 11.33 -7.21
N LYS A 107 -0.53 12.14 -8.24
CA LYS A 107 0.77 12.22 -8.89
C LYS A 107 1.85 12.69 -7.92
N GLN A 108 1.54 13.63 -7.03
CA GLN A 108 2.44 14.04 -5.97
C GLN A 108 2.75 12.88 -5.01
N TYR A 109 1.73 12.13 -4.56
CA TYR A 109 1.96 10.98 -3.67
C TYR A 109 2.77 9.87 -4.32
N GLU A 110 2.57 9.60 -5.61
CA GLU A 110 3.39 8.66 -6.37
C GLU A 110 4.85 9.10 -6.42
N GLN A 111 5.10 10.38 -6.73
CA GLN A 111 6.46 10.95 -6.71
C GLN A 111 7.11 10.90 -5.33
N GLU A 112 6.37 11.22 -4.26
CA GLU A 112 6.87 11.13 -2.88
C GLU A 112 7.21 9.69 -2.49
N MET A 113 6.43 8.72 -2.94
CA MET A 113 6.69 7.28 -2.74
C MET A 113 7.94 6.83 -3.49
N ASP A 114 8.09 7.21 -4.76
CA ASP A 114 9.27 6.87 -5.57
C ASP A 114 10.55 7.45 -4.96
N GLN A 115 10.49 8.71 -4.50
CA GLN A 115 11.59 9.34 -3.78
C GLN A 115 11.92 8.61 -2.48
N ALA A 116 10.90 8.22 -1.70
CA ALA A 116 11.10 7.47 -0.45
C ALA A 116 11.67 6.06 -0.69
N GLN A 117 11.37 5.43 -1.84
CA GLN A 117 11.95 4.15 -2.23
C GLN A 117 13.43 4.29 -2.63
N ALA A 118 13.81 5.40 -3.26
CA ALA A 118 15.19 5.70 -3.63
C ALA A 118 16.09 6.06 -2.43
N MET A 119 15.51 6.51 -1.31
CA MET A 119 16.26 6.81 -0.09
C MET A 119 16.69 5.54 0.65
N PRO A 120 17.86 5.52 1.32
CA PRO A 120 18.23 4.45 2.26
C PRO A 120 17.15 4.25 3.33
N LEU A 121 17.04 3.03 3.84
CA LEU A 121 16.19 2.78 5.00
C LEU A 121 16.79 3.48 6.22
N PRO A 122 15.98 4.14 7.07
CA PRO A 122 16.47 4.64 8.36
C PRO A 122 16.92 3.47 9.23
N ASP A 123 17.93 3.73 10.06
CA ASP A 123 18.46 2.75 11.00
C ASP A 123 17.37 2.30 11.98
N GLU A 124 17.45 1.06 12.49
CA GLU A 124 16.39 0.48 13.32
C GLU A 124 16.16 1.27 14.63
N ASP A 125 17.18 1.98 15.11
CA ASP A 125 17.15 2.80 16.32
C ASP A 125 16.44 4.15 16.16
N ASP A 126 16.21 4.61 14.92
CA ASP A 126 15.56 5.91 14.62
C ASP A 126 14.02 5.84 14.57
N VAL A 127 13.43 4.64 14.72
CA VAL A 127 11.99 4.40 14.48
C VAL A 127 11.13 4.65 15.72
N ASP A 128 11.76 4.82 16.88
CA ASP A 128 11.10 4.98 18.19
C ASP A 128 11.00 6.43 18.71
N LEU A 129 11.34 7.44 17.89
CA LEU A 129 11.14 8.87 18.19
C LEU A 129 9.88 9.47 17.53
#